data_AF-A0A0D9PC09-F1
#
_entry.id   AF-A0A0D9PC09-F1
#
_cell.length_a   1.000
_cell.length_b   1.000
_cell.length_c   1.000
_cell.angle_alpha   90.00
_cell.angle_beta   90.00
_cell.angle_gamma   90.00
#
_symmetry.space_group_name_H-M   'P 1'
#
loop_
_entity.id
_entity.type
_entity.pdbx_description
1 polymer ?
#
loop_
_entity_poly.entity_id
_entity_poly.type
_entity_poly.pdbx_seq_one_letter_code
_entity_poly.pdbx_strand_id
1 'polypeptide(L)'
;MFPREGNRTYGLKLGRTARETNRRTGGWGRVKTTRLMWVNGELDPWRAATVSADQRPGGPLTFTPEAPVWVLPGGVHCSDMLTRNAEANPALRRVVEDILGTMKRWVDEYYK
;
A
#
# COMPACT_ATOMS: atom_id res chain seq x y z
N MET A 1 3.57 -25.80 -10.05
CA MET A 1 3.01 -25.87 -8.67
C MET A 1 3.99 -26.67 -7.82
N PHE A 2 4.43 -26.15 -6.66
CA PHE A 2 5.53 -26.76 -5.91
C PHE A 2 5.19 -28.17 -5.40
N PRO A 3 6.12 -29.14 -5.49
CA PRO A 3 5.90 -30.51 -5.02
C PRO A 3 5.76 -30.57 -3.48
N ARG A 4 5.22 -31.68 -2.97
CA ARG A 4 5.19 -31.96 -1.52
C ARG A 4 6.56 -32.51 -1.10
N GLU A 5 7.12 -31.96 -0.04
CA GLU A 5 8.36 -32.44 0.58
C GLU A 5 8.06 -32.96 1.99
N GLY A 6 7.89 -34.27 2.13
CA GLY A 6 7.45 -34.88 3.39
C GLY A 6 6.09 -34.33 3.84
N ASN A 7 6.06 -33.67 5.00
CA ASN A 7 4.87 -33.00 5.53
C ASN A 7 4.70 -31.54 5.08
N ARG A 8 5.66 -30.98 4.30
CA ARG A 8 5.61 -29.59 3.83
C ARG A 8 4.91 -29.48 2.48
N THR A 9 4.04 -28.49 2.35
CA THR A 9 3.40 -28.15 1.07
C THR A 9 2.92 -26.69 1.07
N TYR A 10 2.55 -26.16 -0.10
CA TYR A 10 2.13 -24.78 -0.25
C TYR A 10 0.71 -24.55 0.27
N GLY A 11 0.44 -23.31 0.72
CA GLY A 11 -0.80 -22.95 1.41
C GLY A 11 -2.10 -23.25 0.64
N LEU A 12 -2.11 -23.07 -0.68
CA LEU A 12 -3.29 -23.38 -1.51
C LEU A 12 -3.66 -24.88 -1.45
N LYS A 13 -2.69 -25.80 -1.32
CA LYS A 13 -2.96 -27.24 -1.13
C LYS A 13 -3.59 -27.55 0.23
N LEU A 14 -3.33 -26.69 1.21
CA LEU A 14 -3.89 -26.76 2.55
C LEU A 14 -5.24 -26.04 2.68
N GLY A 15 -5.85 -25.63 1.55
CA GLY A 15 -7.13 -24.94 1.53
C GLY A 15 -7.06 -23.46 1.95
N ARG A 16 -5.85 -22.87 2.03
CA ARG A 16 -5.74 -21.45 2.38
C ARG A 16 -6.32 -20.56 1.29
N THR A 17 -7.05 -19.53 1.69
CA THR A 17 -7.71 -18.60 0.75
C THR A 17 -7.40 -17.14 1.09
N ALA A 18 -7.62 -16.24 0.12
CA ALA A 18 -7.53 -14.80 0.34
C ALA A 18 -8.48 -14.33 1.47
N ARG A 19 -9.63 -15.01 1.64
CA ARG A 19 -10.59 -14.72 2.73
C ARG A 19 -9.97 -14.88 4.11
N GLU A 20 -9.11 -15.88 4.31
CA GLU A 20 -8.43 -16.08 5.59
C GLU A 20 -7.41 -15.00 5.88
N THR A 21 -6.65 -14.58 4.86
CA THR A 21 -5.76 -13.41 4.96
C THR A 21 -6.55 -12.17 5.33
N ASN A 22 -7.64 -11.88 4.62
CA ASN A 22 -8.50 -10.73 4.89
C ASN A 22 -9.14 -10.78 6.29
N ARG A 23 -9.56 -11.96 6.76
CA ARG A 23 -10.07 -12.13 8.13
C ARG A 23 -8.99 -11.81 9.17
N ARG A 24 -7.74 -12.19 8.93
CA ARG A 24 -6.62 -11.94 9.85
C ARG A 24 -6.16 -10.48 9.82
N THR A 25 -6.09 -9.87 8.65
CA THR A 25 -5.54 -8.51 8.47
C THR A 25 -6.61 -7.42 8.53
N GLY A 26 -7.89 -7.79 8.40
CA GLY A 26 -9.02 -6.86 8.19
C GLY A 26 -9.17 -6.39 6.74
N GLY A 27 -8.32 -6.86 5.82
CA GLY A 27 -8.37 -6.53 4.39
C GLY A 27 -8.45 -5.02 4.15
N TRP A 28 -9.28 -4.62 3.18
CA TRP A 28 -9.52 -3.21 2.87
C TRP A 28 -10.24 -2.40 3.96
N GLY A 29 -10.77 -3.06 4.99
CA GLY A 29 -11.50 -2.41 6.09
C GLY A 29 -10.60 -1.87 7.20
N ARG A 30 -9.37 -2.39 7.35
CA ARG A 30 -8.46 -1.97 8.43
C ARG A 30 -7.64 -0.76 8.04
N VAL A 31 -8.30 0.40 8.03
CA VAL A 31 -7.69 1.70 7.69
C VAL A 31 -7.51 2.61 8.91
N LYS A 32 -8.09 2.26 10.06
CA LYS A 32 -7.81 2.91 11.35
C LYS A 32 -6.53 2.31 11.93
N THR A 33 -5.41 2.91 11.59
CA THR A 33 -4.06 2.46 11.95
C THR A 33 -3.28 3.60 12.59
N THR A 34 -2.10 3.31 13.11
CA THR A 34 -1.21 4.31 13.71
C THR A 34 0.07 4.35 12.88
N ARG A 35 0.43 5.54 12.38
CA ARG A 35 1.66 5.78 11.61
C ARG A 35 1.84 4.82 10.42
N LEU A 36 0.76 4.57 9.68
CA LEU A 36 0.78 3.82 8.43
C LEU A 36 0.32 4.74 7.30
N MET A 37 1.04 4.71 6.20
CA MET A 37 0.69 5.41 4.96
C MET A 37 0.55 4.41 3.82
N TRP A 38 -0.26 4.73 2.83
CA TRP A 38 -0.42 3.94 1.61
C TRP A 38 -0.01 4.75 0.39
N VAL A 39 0.87 4.20 -0.44
CA VAL A 39 1.30 4.83 -1.68
C VAL A 39 1.09 3.81 -2.80
N ASN A 40 0.44 4.24 -3.87
CA ASN A 40 0.09 3.37 -4.99
C ASN A 40 0.44 4.05 -6.32
N GLY A 41 0.84 3.29 -7.33
CA GLY A 41 0.96 3.82 -8.69
C GLY A 41 -0.40 3.91 -9.38
N GLU A 42 -0.68 4.98 -10.10
CA GLU A 42 -1.87 5.11 -10.96
C GLU A 42 -1.97 3.94 -11.97
N LEU A 43 -0.83 3.56 -12.54
CA LEU A 43 -0.67 2.51 -13.55
C LEU A 43 -0.22 1.17 -12.96
N ASP A 44 -0.18 1.03 -11.63
CA ASP A 44 0.21 -0.23 -10.99
C ASP A 44 -0.94 -1.26 -11.12
N PRO A 45 -0.71 -2.42 -11.78
CA PRO A 45 -1.73 -3.48 -11.85
C PRO A 45 -2.14 -3.99 -10.45
N TRP A 46 -1.28 -3.81 -9.43
CA TRP A 46 -1.60 -4.17 -8.06
C TRP A 46 -2.53 -3.16 -7.36
N ARG A 47 -2.77 -1.96 -7.93
CA ARG A 47 -3.67 -0.94 -7.33
C ARG A 47 -5.07 -1.51 -7.06
N ALA A 48 -5.56 -2.39 -7.93
CA ALA A 48 -6.86 -3.04 -7.76
C ALA A 48 -6.95 -3.97 -6.54
N ALA A 49 -5.81 -4.36 -5.94
CA ALA A 49 -5.75 -5.17 -4.73
C ALA A 49 -5.54 -4.34 -3.45
N THR A 50 -5.40 -3.01 -3.53
CA THR A 50 -5.03 -2.15 -2.41
C THR A 50 -6.22 -1.33 -1.91
N VAL A 51 -5.98 -0.47 -0.91
CA VAL A 51 -7.01 0.47 -0.41
C VAL A 51 -7.38 1.54 -1.44
N SER A 52 -6.62 1.70 -2.53
CA SER A 52 -6.89 2.62 -3.64
C SER A 52 -7.63 1.95 -4.81
N ALA A 53 -8.16 0.75 -4.61
CA ALA A 53 -8.94 0.03 -5.61
C ALA A 53 -10.31 0.67 -5.84
N ASP A 54 -10.68 0.84 -7.11
CA ASP A 54 -11.99 1.40 -7.51
C ASP A 54 -13.15 0.49 -7.05
N GLN A 55 -12.89 -0.82 -6.96
CA GLN A 55 -13.85 -1.86 -6.55
C GLN A 55 -13.94 -2.05 -5.03
N ARG A 56 -13.17 -1.30 -4.23
CA ARG A 56 -13.25 -1.39 -2.77
C ARG A 56 -14.66 -0.97 -2.30
N PRO A 57 -15.29 -1.67 -1.35
CA PRO A 57 -16.56 -1.21 -0.78
C PRO A 57 -16.44 0.20 -0.21
N GLY A 58 -17.30 1.11 -0.68
CA GLY A 58 -17.21 2.55 -0.35
C GLY A 58 -16.20 3.34 -1.19
N GLY A 59 -15.62 2.73 -2.21
CA GLY A 59 -14.64 3.32 -3.12
C GLY A 59 -13.20 3.31 -2.59
N PRO A 60 -12.27 3.88 -3.38
CA PRO A 60 -10.89 4.11 -2.96
C PRO A 60 -10.83 4.88 -1.64
N LEU A 61 -9.87 4.53 -0.78
CA LEU A 61 -9.62 5.25 0.47
C LEU A 61 -9.28 6.71 0.15
N THR A 62 -9.97 7.63 0.82
CA THR A 62 -9.70 9.07 0.74
C THR A 62 -8.60 9.45 1.74
N PHE A 63 -7.72 10.34 1.32
CA PHE A 63 -6.66 10.88 2.16
C PHE A 63 -7.22 11.56 3.42
N THR A 64 -6.63 11.24 4.57
CA THR A 64 -6.75 11.99 5.84
C THR A 64 -5.38 12.03 6.53
N PRO A 65 -5.11 12.98 7.45
CA PRO A 65 -3.88 12.97 8.23
C PRO A 65 -3.66 11.68 9.04
N GLU A 66 -4.73 11.03 9.50
CA GLU A 66 -4.71 9.78 10.26
C GLU A 66 -4.57 8.54 9.37
N ALA A 67 -5.06 8.61 8.13
CA ALA A 67 -4.91 7.59 7.11
C ALA A 67 -4.36 8.18 5.78
N PRO A 68 -3.06 8.55 5.74
CA PRO A 68 -2.46 9.16 4.55
C PRO A 68 -2.41 8.16 3.40
N VAL A 69 -3.00 8.52 2.27
CA VAL A 69 -2.99 7.70 1.06
C VAL A 69 -2.78 8.53 -0.19
N TRP A 70 -1.88 8.07 -1.06
CA TRP A 70 -1.61 8.72 -2.35
C TRP A 70 -1.67 7.73 -3.51
N VAL A 71 -2.07 8.26 -4.67
CA VAL A 71 -1.94 7.60 -5.97
C VAL A 71 -1.00 8.46 -6.82
N LEU A 72 0.14 7.91 -7.22
CA LEU A 72 1.21 8.60 -7.95
C LEU A 72 0.83 8.75 -9.42
N PRO A 73 0.69 9.99 -9.95
CA PRO A 73 0.38 10.21 -11.36
C PRO A 73 1.47 9.63 -12.28
N GLY A 74 1.08 8.77 -13.22
CA GLY A 74 2.02 8.02 -14.07
C GLY A 74 2.92 7.03 -13.32
N GLY A 75 2.68 6.79 -12.02
CA GLY A 75 3.43 5.84 -11.21
C GLY A 75 3.05 4.40 -11.52
N VAL A 76 4.03 3.52 -11.47
CA VAL A 76 3.90 2.06 -11.56
C VAL A 76 4.23 1.42 -10.20
N HIS A 77 4.58 0.13 -10.19
CA HIS A 77 4.85 -0.61 -8.97
C HIS A 77 5.97 0.02 -8.14
N CYS A 78 5.60 0.51 -6.95
CA CYS A 78 6.48 1.13 -5.97
C CYS A 78 7.33 2.28 -6.52
N SER A 79 6.76 3.14 -7.39
CA SER A 79 7.51 4.22 -8.01
C SER A 79 8.06 5.27 -7.03
N ASP A 80 7.47 5.41 -5.85
CA ASP A 80 7.93 6.25 -4.75
C ASP A 80 9.25 5.76 -4.12
N MET A 81 9.60 4.48 -4.26
CA MET A 81 10.78 3.89 -3.60
C MET A 81 12.12 4.21 -4.30
N LEU A 82 12.10 4.78 -5.51
CA LEU A 82 13.30 5.13 -6.27
C LEU A 82 13.33 6.62 -6.59
N THR A 83 14.31 7.35 -6.05
CA THR A 83 14.44 8.81 -6.23
C THR A 83 14.48 9.23 -7.71
N ARG A 84 15.10 8.42 -8.59
CA ARG A 84 15.14 8.68 -10.03
C ARG A 84 13.75 8.85 -10.68
N ASN A 85 12.72 8.22 -10.12
CA ASN A 85 11.35 8.37 -10.63
C ASN A 85 10.79 9.76 -10.31
N ALA A 86 11.13 10.32 -9.14
CA ALA A 86 10.79 11.70 -8.78
C ALA A 86 11.60 12.71 -9.60
N GLU A 87 12.84 12.39 -9.95
CA GLU A 87 13.64 13.22 -10.86
C GLU A 87 13.03 13.28 -12.27
N ALA A 88 12.51 12.15 -12.76
CA ALA A 88 11.91 12.04 -14.09
C ALA A 88 10.46 12.53 -14.18
N ASN A 89 9.71 12.56 -13.08
CA ASN A 89 8.30 12.92 -13.06
C ASN A 89 8.01 14.00 -11.98
N PRO A 90 7.86 15.27 -12.37
CA PRO A 90 7.60 16.37 -11.43
C PRO A 90 6.30 16.23 -10.63
N ALA A 91 5.27 15.59 -11.18
CA ALA A 91 4.02 15.36 -10.46
C ALA A 91 4.21 14.31 -9.35
N LEU A 92 4.93 13.24 -9.66
CA LEU A 92 5.35 12.23 -8.67
C LEU A 92 6.24 12.85 -7.59
N ARG A 93 7.19 13.72 -7.97
CA ARG A 93 8.09 14.38 -7.03
C ARG A 93 7.35 15.11 -5.91
N ARG A 94 6.31 15.87 -6.25
CA ARG A 94 5.49 16.58 -5.25
C ARG A 94 4.88 15.62 -4.23
N VAL A 95 4.38 14.48 -4.70
CA VAL A 95 3.82 13.46 -3.81
C VAL A 95 4.88 12.82 -2.92
N VAL A 96 6.09 12.56 -3.44
CA VAL A 96 7.22 12.06 -2.66
C VAL A 96 7.63 13.07 -1.57
N GLU A 97 7.63 14.36 -1.89
CA GLU A 97 7.89 15.43 -0.92
C GLU A 97 6.83 15.45 0.21
N ASP A 98 5.54 15.25 -0.11
CA ASP A 98 4.46 15.13 0.89
C ASP A 98 4.61 13.89 1.79
N ILE A 99 5.03 12.76 1.20
CA ILE A 99 5.32 11.51 1.91
C ILE A 99 6.45 11.74 2.92
N LEU A 100 7.58 12.32 2.46
CA LEU A 100 8.72 12.64 3.31
C LEU A 100 8.35 13.65 4.42
N GLY A 101 7.53 14.65 4.09
CA GLY A 101 6.99 15.59 5.08
C GLY A 101 6.17 14.90 6.17
N THR A 102 5.38 13.89 5.81
CA THR A 102 4.61 13.08 6.76
C THR A 102 5.52 12.23 7.65
N MET A 103 6.53 11.58 7.07
CA MET A 103 7.53 10.84 7.85
C MET A 103 8.28 11.75 8.82
N LYS A 104 8.71 12.93 8.37
CA LYS A 104 9.41 13.92 9.21
C LYS A 104 8.55 14.33 10.40
N ARG A 105 7.28 14.70 10.19
CA ARG A 105 6.36 15.04 11.30
C ARG A 105 6.25 13.91 12.32
N TRP A 106 6.11 12.66 11.86
CA TRP A 106 6.00 11.51 12.75
C TRP A 106 7.26 11.27 13.60
N VAL A 107 8.44 11.51 13.02
CA VAL A 107 9.71 11.44 13.75
C VAL A 107 9.80 12.59 14.76
N ASP A 108 9.47 13.81 14.37
CA ASP A 108 9.51 14.99 15.24
C ASP A 108 8.54 14.87 16.44
N GLU A 109 7.37 14.25 16.23
CA GLU A 109 6.41 13.93 17.29
C GLU A 109 6.89 12.88 18.28
N TYR A 110 7.76 11.95 17.85
CA TYR A 110 8.24 10.88 18.72
C TYR A 110 9.16 11.38 19.84
N TYR A 111 9.89 12.47 19.59
CA TYR A 111 10.83 13.07 20.54
C TYR A 111 10.21 14.14 21.45
N LYS A 112 8.90 14.32 21.42
CA LYS A 112 8.15 15.17 22.34
C LYS A 112 7.54 14.36 23.47
#